data_AF-A0A2T7TSA4-F1
#
_entry.id   AF-A0A2T7TSA4-F1
#
_cell.length_a   1.000
_cell.length_b   1.000
_cell.length_c   1.000
_cell.angle_alpha   90.00
_cell.angle_beta   90.00
_cell.angle_gamma   90.00
#
_symmetry.space_group_name_H-M   'P 1'
#
loop_
_entity.id
_entity.type
_entity.pdbx_description
1 polymer ?
#
loop_
_entity_poly.entity_id
_entity_poly.type
_entity_poly.pdbx_seq_one_letter_code
_entity_poly.pdbx_strand_id
1 'polypeptide(L)'
;MLSFKTVEEVCESKSITLVLHPAIRRAVEDYEESFYIGLRCFLKGESDGVFFLPLQDGGYVRLVFSQRYSSGGHPILRVDPLTSEGLQRVKMAIDAGP
;
A
#
# COMPACT_ATOMS: atom_id res chain seq x y z
N MET A 1 8.48 17.08 0.81
CA MET A 1 8.21 15.92 -0.07
C MET A 1 7.92 14.75 0.86
N LEU A 2 6.71 14.20 0.79
CA LEU A 2 6.36 13.02 1.58
C LEU A 2 7.12 11.84 1.00
N SER A 3 7.74 11.03 1.86
CA SER A 3 8.32 9.75 1.47
C SER A 3 7.53 8.62 2.09
N PHE A 4 7.75 7.39 1.61
CA PHE A 4 7.16 6.18 2.16
C PHE A 4 7.49 6.03 3.64
N LYS A 5 8.62 6.58 4.09
CA LYS A 5 8.97 6.66 5.51
C LYS A 5 7.90 7.35 6.35
N THR A 6 7.23 8.38 5.83
CA THR A 6 6.14 9.05 6.55
C THR A 6 4.92 8.14 6.74
N VAL A 7 4.69 7.19 5.82
CA VAL A 7 3.67 6.15 5.99
C VAL A 7 4.06 5.21 7.13
N GLU A 8 5.32 4.77 7.16
CA GLU A 8 5.87 3.91 8.21
C GLU A 8 5.78 4.59 9.59
N GLU A 9 6.19 5.85 9.69
CA GLU A 9 6.13 6.66 10.92
C GLU A 9 4.68 6.82 11.45
N VAL A 10 3.69 7.01 10.57
CA VAL A 10 2.28 7.09 11.00
C VAL A 10 1.78 5.75 11.54
N CYS A 11 2.13 4.63 10.89
CA CYS A 11 1.75 3.31 11.38
C CYS A 11 2.41 3.03 12.74
N GLU A 12 3.71 3.32 12.86
CA GLU A 12 4.48 3.19 14.10
C GLU A 12 3.89 4.02 15.25
N SER A 13 3.55 5.29 14.99
CA SER A 13 2.93 6.17 16.00
C SER A 13 1.58 5.66 16.54
N LYS A 14 0.91 4.77 15.79
CA LYS A 14 -0.35 4.12 16.15
C LYS A 14 -0.17 2.68 16.65
N SER A 15 1.07 2.23 16.82
CA SER A 15 1.41 0.84 17.14
C SER A 15 0.86 -0.17 16.13
N ILE A 16 0.72 0.24 14.87
CA ILE A 16 0.23 -0.59 13.77
C ILE A 16 1.43 -1.13 13.00
N THR A 17 1.50 -2.46 12.82
CA THR A 17 2.48 -3.06 11.91
C THR A 17 2.02 -2.92 10.47
N LEU A 18 2.79 -2.21 9.64
CA LEU A 18 2.55 -2.13 8.20
C LEU A 18 3.12 -3.38 7.50
N VAL A 19 2.28 -4.08 6.75
CA VAL A 19 2.67 -5.28 5.99
C VAL A 19 2.31 -5.08 4.52
N LEU A 20 3.32 -5.06 3.66
CA LEU A 20 3.17 -5.01 2.22
C LEU A 20 4.31 -5.75 1.53
N HIS A 21 4.07 -6.21 0.31
CA HIS A 21 5.11 -6.87 -0.48
C HIS A 21 6.18 -5.85 -0.95
N PRO A 22 7.49 -6.18 -0.96
CA PRO A 22 8.55 -5.26 -1.39
C PRO A 22 8.35 -4.64 -2.78
N ALA A 23 7.86 -5.42 -3.75
CA ALA A 23 7.49 -4.92 -5.08
C ALA A 23 6.40 -3.82 -5.03
N ILE A 24 5.43 -3.93 -4.13
CA ILE A 24 4.39 -2.90 -3.94
C ILE A 24 5.02 -1.65 -3.32
N ARG A 25 5.89 -1.81 -2.32
CA ARG A 25 6.63 -0.70 -1.72
C ARG A 25 7.36 0.11 -2.79
N ARG A 26 8.15 -0.58 -3.63
CA ARG A 26 8.90 0.05 -4.74
C ARG A 26 7.98 0.74 -5.74
N ALA A 27 6.89 0.07 -6.16
CA ALA A 27 5.96 0.65 -7.13
C ALA A 27 5.22 1.90 -6.60
N VAL A 28 5.08 2.03 -5.28
CA VAL A 28 4.43 3.19 -4.64
C VAL A 28 5.39 4.37 -4.47
N GLU A 29 6.71 4.22 -4.64
CA GLU A 29 7.70 5.30 -4.43
C GLU A 29 7.42 6.55 -5.28
N ASP A 30 6.85 6.41 -6.49
CA ASP A 30 6.47 7.55 -7.34
C ASP A 30 5.10 8.16 -6.98
N TYR A 31 4.38 7.55 -6.03
CA TYR A 31 3.00 7.89 -5.65
C TYR A 31 2.80 8.02 -4.13
N GLU A 32 3.88 8.32 -3.40
CA GLU A 32 3.91 8.29 -1.93
C GLU A 32 2.86 9.23 -1.30
N GLU A 33 2.66 10.42 -1.85
CA GLU A 33 1.70 11.39 -1.32
C GLU A 33 0.25 10.91 -1.46
N SER A 34 -0.14 10.44 -2.64
CA SER A 34 -1.52 9.96 -2.88
C SER A 34 -1.79 8.68 -2.09
N PHE A 35 -0.79 7.80 -1.99
CA PHE A 35 -0.86 6.61 -1.15
C PHE A 35 -1.03 6.97 0.33
N TYR A 36 -0.24 7.92 0.83
CA TYR A 36 -0.31 8.42 2.20
C TYR A 36 -1.71 8.98 2.52
N ILE A 37 -2.28 9.79 1.62
CA ILE A 37 -3.64 10.34 1.80
C ILE A 37 -4.66 9.20 1.90
N GLY A 38 -4.64 8.26 0.95
CA GLY A 38 -5.57 7.12 0.94
C GLY A 38 -5.49 6.30 2.23
N LEU A 39 -4.28 6.03 2.71
CA LEU A 39 -4.03 5.29 3.94
C LEU A 39 -4.55 6.06 5.17
N ARG A 40 -4.34 7.38 5.24
CA ARG A 40 -4.85 8.21 6.35
C ARG A 40 -6.37 8.22 6.40
N CYS A 41 -7.03 8.34 5.25
CA CYS A 41 -8.49 8.26 5.16
C CYS A 41 -8.99 6.89 5.62
N PHE A 42 -8.36 5.80 5.18
CA PHE A 42 -8.71 4.45 5.60
C PHE A 42 -8.56 4.25 7.11
N LEU A 43 -7.44 4.68 7.69
CA LEU A 43 -7.20 4.56 9.14
C LEU A 43 -8.16 5.39 10.00
N LYS A 44 -8.85 6.38 9.41
CA LYS A 44 -9.90 7.15 10.07
C LYS A 44 -11.31 6.63 9.81
N GLY A 45 -11.47 5.59 8.98
CA GLY A 45 -12.78 5.10 8.54
C GLY A 45 -13.47 6.03 7.53
N GLU A 46 -12.72 6.89 6.84
CA GLU A 46 -13.23 7.85 5.86
C GLU A 46 -13.23 7.26 4.42
N SER A 47 -12.64 6.08 4.21
CA SER A 47 -12.62 5.40 2.90
C SER A 47 -12.73 3.88 3.02
N ASP A 48 -13.05 3.22 1.91
CA ASP A 48 -13.10 1.76 1.75
C ASP A 48 -11.71 1.10 1.61
N GLY A 49 -10.64 1.91 1.64
CA GLY A 49 -9.27 1.43 1.63
C GLY A 49 -8.74 1.00 0.26
N VAL A 50 -9.34 1.43 -0.85
CA VAL A 50 -8.85 1.10 -2.19
C VAL A 50 -7.87 2.17 -2.71
N PHE A 51 -6.70 1.73 -3.16
CA PHE A 51 -5.72 2.57 -3.84
C PHE A 51 -5.47 2.07 -5.27
N PHE A 52 -5.55 2.96 -6.25
CA PHE A 52 -5.31 2.65 -7.65
C PHE A 52 -3.84 2.93 -7.96
N LEU A 53 -2.99 1.90 -7.94
CA LEU A 53 -1.57 2.00 -8.27
C LEU A 53 -1.42 2.01 -9.80
N PRO A 54 -1.00 3.12 -10.42
CA PRO A 54 -0.72 3.15 -11.85
C PRO A 54 0.46 2.24 -12.18
N LEU A 55 0.41 1.61 -13.35
CA LEU A 55 1.50 0.83 -13.90
C LEU A 55 2.08 1.55 -15.13
N GLN A 56 3.34 1.29 -15.45
CA GLN A 56 4.03 1.92 -16.58
C GLN A 56 3.43 1.53 -17.95
N ASP A 57 2.70 0.42 -18.01
CA ASP A 57 1.98 -0.05 -19.21
C ASP A 57 0.71 0.75 -19.53
N GLY A 58 0.41 1.80 -18.77
CA GLY A 58 -0.80 2.62 -18.90
C GLY A 58 -2.02 2.03 -18.19
N GLY A 59 -1.89 0.88 -17.52
CA GLY A 59 -2.91 0.28 -16.69
C GLY A 59 -2.80 0.66 -15.21
N TYR A 60 -3.56 -0.05 -14.37
CA TYR A 60 -3.44 0.04 -12.91
C TYR A 60 -3.66 -1.32 -12.24
N VAL A 61 -3.19 -1.42 -11.00
CA VAL A 61 -3.53 -2.49 -10.04
C VAL A 61 -4.23 -1.85 -8.86
N ARG A 62 -5.35 -2.43 -8.44
CA ARG A 62 -6.03 -2.02 -7.20
C ARG A 62 -5.33 -2.67 -6.02
N LEU A 63 -4.80 -1.85 -5.13
CA LEU A 63 -4.35 -2.25 -3.80
C LEU A 63 -5.48 -2.04 -2.81
N VAL A 64 -5.58 -2.92 -1.83
CA VAL A 64 -6.56 -2.84 -0.76
C VAL A 64 -5.84 -2.75 0.57
N PHE A 65 -6.22 -1.75 1.35
CA PHE A 65 -5.87 -1.62 2.75
C PHE A 65 -6.82 -2.48 3.58
N SER A 66 -6.26 -3.35 4.42
CA SER A 66 -7.03 -4.16 5.34
C SER A 66 -6.45 -4.08 6.74
N GLN A 67 -7.31 -3.90 7.73
CA GLN A 67 -6.92 -4.04 9.14
C GLN A 67 -7.10 -5.49 9.56
N ARG A 68 -6.07 -6.02 10.22
CA ARG A 68 -6.06 -7.34 10.85
C ARG A 68 -5.47 -7.22 12.24
N TYR A 69 -5.60 -8.29 13.00
CA TYR A 69 -4.95 -8.42 14.30
C TYR A 69 -4.11 -9.69 14.30
N SER A 70 -2.90 -9.61 14.84
CA SER A 70 -2.12 -10.80 15.15
C SER A 70 -2.82 -11.65 16.22
N SER A 71 -2.38 -12.90 16.41
CA SER A 71 -2.85 -13.75 17.52
C SER A 71 -2.63 -13.11 18.89
N GLY A 72 -1.62 -12.25 19.03
CA GLY A 72 -1.35 -11.47 20.24
C GLY A 72 -2.11 -10.14 20.35
N GLY A 73 -3.03 -9.84 19.43
CA GLY A 73 -3.84 -8.61 19.48
C GLY A 73 -3.17 -7.35 18.93
N HIS A 74 -1.95 -7.44 18.39
CA HIS A 74 -1.30 -6.30 17.73
C HIS A 74 -1.99 -5.96 16.40
N PRO A 75 -2.34 -4.69 16.15
CA PRO A 75 -2.98 -4.29 14.91
C PRO A 75 -1.98 -4.32 13.75
N ILE A 76 -2.47 -4.80 12.60
CA ILE A 76 -1.72 -4.95 11.37
C ILE A 76 -2.49 -4.21 10.27
N LEU A 77 -1.83 -3.28 9.59
CA LEU A 77 -2.32 -2.72 8.34
C LEU A 77 -1.65 -3.47 7.19
N ARG A 78 -2.44 -4.22 6.43
CA ARG A 78 -1.95 -5.00 5.31
C ARG A 78 -2.36 -4.37 3.99
N VAL A 79 -1.43 -4.31 3.06
CA VAL A 79 -1.63 -3.79 1.69
C VAL A 79 -1.36 -4.91 0.71
N ASP A 80 -2.43 -5.41 0.09
CA ASP A 80 -2.35 -6.46 -0.92
C ASP A 80 -3.06 -6.01 -2.21
N PRO A 81 -2.72 -6.57 -3.38
CA PRO A 81 -3.52 -6.42 -4.57
C PRO A 81 -4.90 -7.07 -4.38
N LEU A 82 -5.93 -6.44 -4.94
CA LEU A 82 -7.31 -6.95 -4.90
C LEU A 82 -7.45 -8.31 -5.60
N THR A 83 -6.64 -8.56 -6.64
CA THR A 83 -6.69 -9.79 -7.43
C THR A 83 -5.44 -10.64 -7.23
N SER A 84 -5.57 -11.95 -7.39
CA SER A 84 -4.46 -12.92 -7.28
C SER A 84 -3.31 -12.62 -8.24
N GLU A 85 -3.61 -12.12 -9.44
CA GLU A 85 -2.64 -11.76 -10.47
C GLU A 85 -2.00 -10.38 -10.23
N GLY A 86 -2.58 -9.55 -9.37
CA GLY A 86 -2.17 -8.15 -9.20
C GLY A 86 -0.72 -8.01 -8.75
N LEU A 87 -0.23 -8.91 -7.89
CA LEU A 87 1.16 -8.87 -7.43
C LEU A 87 2.14 -9.18 -8.57
N GLN A 88 1.78 -10.14 -9.44
CA GLN A 88 2.59 -10.48 -10.60
C GLN A 88 2.65 -9.30 -11.58
N ARG A 89 1.53 -8.61 -11.80
CA ARG A 89 1.49 -7.41 -12.65
C ARG A 89 2.36 -6.29 -12.11
N VAL A 90 2.33 -6.05 -10.79
CA VAL A 90 3.23 -5.06 -10.14
C VAL A 90 4.70 -5.45 -10.35
N LYS A 91 5.05 -6.73 -10.14
CA LYS A 91 6.43 -7.23 -10.36
C LYS A 91 6.88 -7.01 -11.81
N MET A 92 6.05 -7.37 -12.78
CA MET A 92 6.36 -7.17 -14.20
C MET A 92 6.56 -5.68 -14.53
N ALA A 93 5.74 -4.79 -13.96
CA ALA A 93 5.85 -3.36 -14.22
C ALA A 93 7.13 -2.72 -13.62
N ILE A 94 7.62 -3.20 -12.47
CA ILE A 94 8.87 -2.70 -11.89
C ILE A 94 10.12 -3.28 -12.59
N ASP A 95 10.02 -4.51 -13.13
CA ASP A 95 11.12 -5.17 -13.82
C ASP A 95 11.24 -4.68 -15.28
N ALA A 96 10.12 -4.24 -15.88
CA ALA A 96 10.06 -3.66 -17.21
C ALA A 96 10.45 -2.17 -17.26
N GLY A 97 11.24 -1.69 -16.29
CA GLY A 97 11.70 -0.30 -16.23
C GLY A 97 12.32 0.18 -17.56
N PRO A 98 12.40 1.51 -17.78
CA PRO A 98 12.86 2.10 -19.03
C PRO A 98 14.25 1.60 -19.48
#